data_AF-A0A8A0RJJ5-F1
#
_entry.id   AF-A0A8A0RJJ5-F1
#
_cell.length_a   1.000
_cell.length_b   1.000
_cell.length_c   1.000
_cell.angle_alpha   90.00
_cell.angle_beta   90.00
_cell.angle_gamma   90.00
#
_symmetry.space_group_name_H-M   'P 1'
#
loop_
_entity.id
_entity.type
_entity.pdbx_description
1 polymer ?
#
loop_
_entity_poly.entity_id
_entity_poly.type
_entity_poly.pdbx_seq_one_letter_code
_entity_poly.pdbx_strand_id
1 'polypeptide(L)'
;MYAVQNSKKLYLLVKESELNSQNNFYIDTDNNSDTGYHLWCWDNSGADYMIEENMIKKYVGNGDDWNWVQVGTAELVKNSSIIEVSAELSSLGLNEPTEIKVGYSRNYSDFAPVTGNKMVQANGIILDDEELLAKLIYLTSPLESSKNLTARVIVDGGDIDTSRNYYTEAFCSWDNETWYSKNTRGENIAFRYGGLVYLHYKRIN
;
A
#
# COMPACT_ATOMS: atom_id res chain seq x y z
N MET A 1 -1.89 9.62 4.53
CA MET A 1 -1.29 8.42 3.89
C MET A 1 -1.83 7.17 4.57
N TYR A 2 -1.97 6.08 3.83
CA TYR A 2 -2.30 4.76 4.34
C TYR A 2 -1.27 3.76 3.80
N ALA A 3 -0.94 2.75 4.59
CA ALA A 3 -0.01 1.69 4.22
C ALA A 3 -0.49 0.37 4.82
N VAL A 4 -0.53 -0.68 4.00
CA VAL A 4 -1.03 -2.01 4.38
C VAL A 4 -0.35 -3.11 3.58
N GLN A 5 -0.35 -4.32 4.11
CA GLN A 5 0.26 -5.47 3.46
C GLN A 5 -0.74 -6.62 3.34
N ASN A 6 -0.58 -7.41 2.28
CA ASN A 6 -1.09 -8.79 2.23
C ASN A 6 0.11 -9.76 2.29
N SER A 7 -0.12 -11.06 2.08
CA SER A 7 0.93 -12.08 2.14
C SER A 7 2.07 -11.93 1.11
N LYS A 8 1.96 -11.03 0.14
CA LYS A 8 2.95 -10.86 -0.95
C LYS A 8 3.35 -9.42 -1.24
N LYS A 9 2.48 -8.45 -0.98
CA LYS A 9 2.65 -7.07 -1.43
C LYS A 9 2.40 -6.08 -0.30
N LEU A 10 3.16 -4.99 -0.35
CA LEU A 10 2.90 -3.73 0.35
C LEU A 10 2.11 -2.81 -0.58
N TYR A 11 1.07 -2.18 -0.03
CA TYR A 11 0.23 -1.21 -0.71
C TYR A 11 0.24 0.12 0.01
N LEU A 12 0.45 1.20 -0.74
CA LEU A 12 0.56 2.55 -0.22
C LEU A 12 -0.45 3.46 -0.92
N LEU A 13 -1.05 4.37 -0.17
CA LEU A 13 -2.03 5.33 -0.66
C LEU A 13 -1.79 6.71 -0.06
N VAL A 14 -1.69 7.71 -0.92
CA VAL A 14 -1.72 9.12 -0.55
C VAL A 14 -2.91 9.79 -1.23
N LYS A 15 -3.63 10.59 -0.46
CA LYS A 15 -4.74 11.42 -0.92
C LYS A 15 -4.49 12.83 -0.44
N GLU A 16 -4.35 13.74 -1.38
CA GLU A 16 -4.14 15.17 -1.14
C GLU A 16 -4.34 15.92 -2.46
N SER A 17 -4.37 17.25 -2.48
CA SER A 17 -4.30 18.00 -3.73
C SER A 17 -2.86 18.11 -4.26
N GLU A 18 -2.74 18.42 -5.56
CA GLU A 18 -1.48 18.79 -6.23
C GLU A 18 -0.39 17.70 -6.22
N LEU A 19 -0.79 16.44 -6.37
CA LEU A 19 0.13 15.28 -6.36
C LEU A 19 0.90 15.05 -7.67
N ASN A 20 0.90 16.01 -8.60
CA ASN A 20 1.57 15.86 -9.90
C ASN A 20 3.11 15.95 -9.82
N SER A 21 3.66 16.46 -8.72
CA SER A 21 5.10 16.58 -8.49
C SER A 21 5.74 15.24 -8.13
N GLN A 22 7.05 15.24 -7.86
CA GLN A 22 7.78 14.02 -7.51
C GLN A 22 7.31 13.45 -6.16
N ASN A 23 7.20 12.12 -6.06
CA ASN A 23 6.73 11.43 -4.86
C ASN A 23 7.70 10.34 -4.44
N ASN A 24 8.04 10.32 -3.15
CA ASN A 24 8.92 9.33 -2.58
C ASN A 24 8.25 8.70 -1.36
N PHE A 25 8.22 7.37 -1.32
CA PHE A 25 7.89 6.61 -0.12
C PHE A 25 9.18 6.06 0.48
N TYR A 26 9.42 6.32 1.76
CA TYR A 26 10.55 5.77 2.52
C TYR A 26 10.04 4.63 3.38
N ILE A 27 10.74 3.51 3.37
CA ILE A 27 10.27 2.25 3.91
C ILE A 27 11.38 1.67 4.78
N ASP A 28 11.10 1.54 6.08
CA ASP A 28 11.91 0.82 7.06
C ASP A 28 11.28 -0.59 7.18
N THR A 29 12.00 -1.59 6.70
CA THR A 29 11.53 -2.98 6.54
C THR A 29 11.97 -3.90 7.67
N ASP A 30 13.07 -3.56 8.36
CA ASP A 30 13.61 -4.32 9.49
C ASP A 30 13.13 -3.78 10.85
N ASN A 31 12.37 -2.68 10.85
CA ASN A 31 11.82 -1.97 12.00
C ASN A 31 12.90 -1.39 12.92
N ASN A 32 14.12 -1.21 12.44
CA ASN A 32 15.27 -0.78 13.22
C ASN A 32 15.72 0.63 12.79
N SER A 33 15.54 1.61 13.68
CA SER A 33 15.94 3.00 13.42
C SER A 33 17.46 3.23 13.47
N ASP A 34 18.24 2.23 13.87
CA ASP A 34 19.72 2.30 13.88
C ASP A 34 20.32 1.85 12.53
N THR A 35 19.50 1.38 11.59
CA THR A 35 19.88 0.92 10.25
C THR A 35 19.14 1.73 9.17
N GLY A 36 19.53 1.55 7.91
CA GLY A 36 18.92 2.28 6.79
C GLY A 36 19.33 3.76 6.75
N TYR A 37 18.56 4.58 6.02
CA TYR A 37 18.77 6.02 5.91
C TYR A 37 17.98 6.77 6.99
N HIS A 38 18.67 7.60 7.76
CA HIS A 38 18.08 8.42 8.82
C HIS A 38 17.52 9.72 8.23
N LEU A 39 16.19 9.79 8.14
CA LEU A 39 15.48 10.99 7.73
C LEU A 39 15.27 11.92 8.92
N TRP A 40 15.86 13.12 8.83
CA TRP A 40 15.72 14.17 9.85
C TRP A 40 14.27 14.53 10.21
N CYS A 41 13.32 14.26 9.30
CA CYS A 41 11.92 14.63 9.49
C CYS A 41 11.11 13.64 10.34
N TRP A 42 11.62 12.44 10.63
CA TRP A 42 10.94 11.45 11.46
C TRP A 42 11.87 10.82 12.50
N ASP A 43 11.46 10.88 13.76
CA ASP A 43 12.26 10.45 14.94
C ASP A 43 12.61 8.95 14.95
N ASN A 44 11.86 8.13 14.22
CA ASN A 44 12.04 6.68 14.14
C ASN A 44 12.41 6.23 12.72
N SER A 45 13.03 7.10 11.94
CA SER A 45 13.46 6.77 10.59
C SER A 45 14.66 5.82 10.59
N GLY A 46 14.67 4.93 9.61
CA GLY A 46 15.71 3.94 9.34
C GLY A 46 15.43 3.30 7.98
N ALA A 47 15.26 4.14 6.95
CA ALA A 47 14.68 3.69 5.69
C ALA A 47 15.65 2.78 4.91
N ASP A 48 15.33 1.50 4.82
CA ASP A 48 16.05 0.52 4.02
C ASP A 48 15.79 0.68 2.51
N TYR A 49 14.57 1.09 2.18
CA TYR A 49 14.09 1.21 0.81
C TYR A 49 13.40 2.56 0.58
N MET A 50 13.47 3.02 -0.67
CA MET A 50 12.71 4.16 -1.16
C MET A 50 12.01 3.77 -2.46
N ILE A 51 10.73 4.09 -2.57
CA ILE A 51 10.01 4.07 -3.86
C ILE A 51 9.93 5.51 -4.35
N GLU A 52 10.79 5.88 -5.29
CA GLU A 52 10.77 7.18 -5.97
C GLU A 52 10.00 7.03 -7.29
N GLU A 53 8.83 7.67 -7.36
CA GLU A 53 7.80 7.39 -8.37
C GLU A 53 7.47 5.89 -8.44
N ASN A 54 8.00 5.16 -9.42
CA ASN A 54 7.82 3.71 -9.56
C ASN A 54 9.12 2.91 -9.36
N MET A 55 10.23 3.56 -9.05
CA MET A 55 11.53 2.91 -8.89
C MET A 55 11.74 2.48 -7.44
N ILE A 56 11.91 1.18 -7.21
CA ILE A 56 12.30 0.65 -5.90
C ILE A 56 13.82 0.78 -5.80
N LYS A 57 14.28 1.54 -4.81
CA LYS A 57 15.69 1.78 -4.52
C LYS A 57 16.01 1.25 -3.13
N LYS A 58 17.14 0.56 -2.99
CA LYS A 58 17.68 0.08 -1.72
C LYS A 58 18.75 1.05 -1.24
N TYR A 59 18.75 1.33 0.06
CA TYR A 59 19.80 2.09 0.71
C TYR A 59 21.08 1.27 0.81
N VAL A 60 22.21 1.87 0.48
CA VAL A 60 23.54 1.23 0.54
C VAL A 60 24.60 2.14 1.17
N GLY A 61 24.15 3.17 1.89
CA GLY A 61 25.00 4.19 2.52
C GLY A 61 25.40 3.87 3.95
N ASN A 62 25.76 4.91 4.69
CA ASN A 62 26.29 4.85 6.06
C ASN A 62 25.30 5.30 7.15
N GLY A 63 24.08 5.68 6.77
CA GLY A 63 23.05 6.21 7.64
C GLY A 63 22.63 7.62 7.25
N ASP A 64 23.58 8.47 6.84
CA ASP A 64 23.36 9.91 6.70
C ASP A 64 23.62 10.43 5.28
N ASP A 65 24.29 9.64 4.43
CA ASP A 65 24.55 9.98 3.04
C ASP A 65 23.39 9.60 2.11
N TRP A 66 23.19 10.39 1.05
CA TRP A 66 22.17 10.09 0.03
C TRP A 66 22.70 9.05 -0.98
N ASN A 67 22.61 7.77 -0.61
CA ASN A 67 23.19 6.68 -1.40
C ASN A 67 22.18 5.54 -1.63
N TRP A 68 21.52 5.59 -2.79
CA TRP A 68 20.41 4.72 -3.15
C TRP A 68 20.67 4.03 -4.49
N VAL A 69 20.51 2.72 -4.52
CA VAL A 69 20.67 1.90 -5.74
C VAL A 69 19.32 1.33 -6.14
N GLN A 70 18.92 1.50 -7.41
CA GLN A 70 17.69 0.91 -7.92
C GLN A 70 17.81 -0.62 -7.95
N VAL A 71 16.83 -1.31 -7.36
CA VAL A 71 16.78 -2.77 -7.25
C VAL A 71 15.51 -3.36 -7.88
N GLY A 72 14.55 -2.53 -8.29
CA GLY A 72 13.34 -3.00 -8.94
C GLY A 72 12.37 -1.87 -9.30
N THR A 73 11.13 -2.26 -9.55
CA THR A 73 10.03 -1.34 -9.85
C THR A 73 8.76 -1.75 -9.12
N ALA A 74 7.97 -0.76 -8.71
CA ALA A 74 6.64 -0.92 -8.15
C ALA A 74 5.57 -0.60 -9.22
N GLU A 75 4.34 -1.05 -9.02
CA GLU A 75 3.20 -0.53 -9.77
C GLU A 75 2.80 0.81 -9.18
N LEU A 76 2.56 1.81 -10.04
CA LEU A 76 2.18 3.15 -9.65
C LEU A 76 0.95 3.59 -10.43
N VAL A 77 -0.06 4.08 -9.71
CA VAL A 77 -1.16 4.86 -10.28
C VAL A 77 -1.19 6.22 -9.62
N LYS A 78 -1.22 7.27 -10.43
CA LYS A 78 -1.06 8.65 -9.97
C LYS A 78 -1.93 9.59 -10.78
N ASN A 79 -2.58 10.53 -10.09
CA ASN A 79 -3.20 11.70 -10.67
C ASN A 79 -2.97 12.91 -9.73
N SER A 80 -3.66 14.03 -9.97
CA SER A 80 -3.49 15.25 -9.17
C SER A 80 -4.01 15.14 -7.74
N SER A 81 -4.80 14.12 -7.40
CA SER A 81 -5.44 13.95 -6.10
C SER A 81 -5.13 12.64 -5.35
N ILE A 82 -4.60 11.64 -6.07
CA ILE A 82 -4.34 10.29 -5.55
C ILE A 82 -3.01 9.76 -6.06
N ILE A 83 -2.27 9.09 -5.17
CA ILE A 83 -1.15 8.19 -5.50
C ILE A 83 -1.42 6.83 -4.86
N GLU A 84 -1.40 5.78 -5.67
CA GLU A 84 -1.45 4.38 -5.25
C GLU A 84 -0.20 3.66 -5.72
N VAL A 85 0.46 2.94 -4.81
CA VAL A 85 1.64 2.12 -5.10
C VAL A 85 1.42 0.70 -4.62
N SER A 86 1.81 -0.28 -5.44
CA SER A 86 1.91 -1.69 -5.06
C SER A 86 3.35 -2.19 -5.28
N ALA A 87 3.94 -2.81 -4.26
CA ALA A 87 5.28 -3.37 -4.34
C ALA A 87 5.30 -4.79 -3.77
N GLU A 88 5.91 -5.73 -4.48
CA GLU A 88 6.17 -7.08 -3.95
C GLU A 88 7.10 -7.00 -2.73
N LEU A 89 6.74 -7.68 -1.64
CA LEU A 89 7.53 -7.78 -0.42
C LEU A 89 8.93 -8.34 -0.70
N SER A 90 9.03 -9.28 -1.65
CA SER A 90 10.33 -9.83 -2.06
C SER A 90 11.25 -8.79 -2.69
N SER A 91 10.71 -7.78 -3.38
CA SER A 91 11.48 -6.65 -3.93
C SER A 91 11.98 -5.71 -2.83
N LEU A 92 11.36 -5.77 -1.65
CA LEU A 92 11.74 -5.07 -0.42
C LEU A 92 12.54 -5.97 0.54
N GLY A 93 13.05 -7.11 0.05
CA GLY A 93 13.88 -8.02 0.85
C GLY A 93 13.11 -8.86 1.89
N LEU A 94 11.78 -8.88 1.82
CA LEU A 94 10.91 -9.57 2.77
C LEU A 94 10.31 -10.85 2.15
N ASN A 95 10.27 -11.93 2.92
CA ASN A 95 9.69 -13.22 2.50
C ASN A 95 8.26 -13.43 3.00
N GLU A 96 7.86 -12.69 4.02
CA GLU A 96 6.54 -12.72 4.65
C GLU A 96 6.19 -11.33 5.19
N PRO A 97 4.91 -11.03 5.47
CA PRO A 97 4.51 -9.75 6.05
C PRO A 97 5.12 -9.54 7.42
N THR A 98 5.67 -8.36 7.64
CA THR A 98 6.25 -7.90 8.91
C THR A 98 5.67 -6.53 9.26
N GLU A 99 5.94 -6.04 10.46
CA GLU A 99 5.77 -4.61 10.73
C GLU A 99 6.73 -3.83 9.82
N ILE A 100 6.19 -2.90 9.03
CA ILE A 100 6.95 -2.00 8.16
C ILE A 100 6.59 -0.58 8.55
N LYS A 101 7.55 0.32 8.69
CA LYS A 101 7.26 1.76 8.84
C LYS A 101 7.41 2.45 7.49
N VAL A 102 6.48 3.37 7.22
CA VAL A 102 6.42 4.11 5.97
C VAL A 102 6.28 5.60 6.22
N GLY A 103 7.12 6.36 5.53
CA GLY A 103 7.06 7.80 5.40
C GLY A 103 6.88 8.18 3.94
N TYR A 104 6.40 9.39 3.69
CA TYR A 104 6.17 9.92 2.35
C TYR A 104 6.68 11.35 2.27
N SER A 105 7.28 11.69 1.14
CA SER A 105 7.57 13.08 0.78
C SER A 105 7.02 13.41 -0.60
N ARG A 106 6.43 14.58 -0.74
CA ARG A 106 6.17 15.23 -2.02
C ARG A 106 7.26 16.28 -2.27
N ASN A 107 7.89 16.19 -3.43
CA ASN A 107 8.97 17.07 -3.89
C ASN A 107 10.08 17.30 -2.86
N TYR A 108 10.36 16.30 -2.02
CA TYR A 108 11.35 16.39 -0.93
C TYR A 108 11.09 17.51 0.11
N SER A 109 9.91 18.12 0.11
CA SER A 109 9.60 19.29 0.95
C SER A 109 8.39 19.09 1.84
N ASP A 110 7.38 18.35 1.37
CA ASP A 110 6.15 18.11 2.15
C ASP A 110 6.12 16.67 2.64
N PHE A 111 6.07 16.47 3.95
CA PHE A 111 6.22 15.16 4.57
C PHE A 111 4.92 14.65 5.18
N ALA A 112 4.65 13.36 5.00
CA ALA A 112 3.60 12.63 5.67
C ALA A 112 4.17 11.33 6.27
N PRO A 113 4.03 11.08 7.59
CA PRO A 113 3.47 11.96 8.61
C PRO A 113 4.18 13.31 8.71
N VAL A 114 3.52 14.31 9.30
CA VAL A 114 4.12 15.63 9.46
C VAL A 114 5.45 15.52 10.21
N THR A 115 6.41 16.37 9.85
CA THR A 115 7.74 16.43 10.45
C THR A 115 7.69 16.43 11.98
N GLY A 116 8.59 15.67 12.62
CA GLY A 116 8.65 15.48 14.07
C GLY A 116 7.71 14.41 14.62
N ASN A 117 6.87 13.82 13.77
CA ASN A 117 6.14 12.59 14.13
C ASN A 117 6.94 11.34 13.75
N LYS A 118 6.45 10.18 14.19
CA LYS A 118 6.93 8.87 13.76
C LYS A 118 6.34 8.50 12.40
N MET A 119 7.09 7.76 11.59
CA MET A 119 6.61 7.10 10.36
C MET A 119 5.40 6.19 10.65
N VAL A 120 4.50 6.03 9.68
CA VAL A 120 3.29 5.21 9.81
C VAL A 120 3.65 3.73 9.82
N GLN A 121 3.17 2.98 10.81
CA GLN A 121 3.29 1.52 10.81
C GLN A 121 2.24 0.90 9.89
N ALA A 122 2.70 0.11 8.93
CA ALA A 122 1.91 -0.86 8.18
C ALA A 122 2.06 -2.22 8.86
N ASN A 123 1.03 -2.63 9.60
CA ASN A 123 0.98 -3.97 10.17
C ASN A 123 0.57 -4.98 9.09
N GLY A 124 1.25 -6.12 9.05
CA GLY A 124 0.80 -7.27 8.28
C GLY A 124 -0.53 -7.77 8.83
N ILE A 125 -1.63 -7.47 8.15
CA ILE A 125 -2.91 -8.11 8.45
C ILE A 125 -2.89 -9.47 7.73
N ILE A 126 -2.39 -10.49 8.42
CA ILE A 126 -2.55 -11.89 8.03
C ILE A 126 -3.88 -12.35 8.63
N LEU A 127 -4.89 -12.59 7.81
CA LEU A 127 -6.18 -13.12 8.26
C LEU A 127 -6.31 -14.56 7.77
N ASP A 128 -6.49 -15.47 8.74
CA ASP A 128 -6.85 -16.86 8.52
C ASP A 128 -8.30 -16.98 7.99
N ASP A 129 -8.53 -18.04 7.19
CA ASP A 129 -9.76 -18.62 6.59
C ASP A 129 -11.11 -18.19 7.24
N GLU A 130 -12.26 -18.03 6.56
CA GLU A 130 -12.89 -18.66 5.39
C GLU A 130 -13.77 -17.63 4.66
N GLU A 131 -14.03 -17.79 3.35
CA GLU A 131 -14.98 -17.04 2.50
C GLU A 131 -15.87 -15.99 3.21
N LEU A 132 -15.29 -14.86 3.59
CA LEU A 132 -16.02 -13.75 4.17
C LEU A 132 -16.59 -12.89 3.03
N LEU A 133 -17.87 -13.07 2.74
CA LEU A 133 -18.63 -12.12 1.94
C LEU A 133 -18.68 -10.79 2.70
N ALA A 134 -18.06 -9.78 2.11
CA ALA A 134 -17.91 -8.49 2.74
C ALA A 134 -18.77 -7.40 2.11
N LYS A 135 -19.52 -6.65 2.91
CA LYS A 135 -20.24 -5.45 2.46
C LYS A 135 -19.27 -4.28 2.34
N LEU A 136 -19.11 -3.79 1.12
CA LEU A 136 -18.21 -2.72 0.73
C LEU A 136 -18.68 -1.34 1.22
N ILE A 137 -17.93 -0.71 2.13
CA ILE A 137 -18.25 0.65 2.65
C ILE A 137 -17.44 1.76 1.98
N TYR A 138 -16.28 1.45 1.39
CA TYR A 138 -15.43 2.45 0.77
C TYR A 138 -14.64 1.84 -0.39
N LEU A 139 -14.64 2.50 -1.56
CA LEU A 139 -13.82 2.18 -2.73
C LEU A 139 -12.91 3.37 -2.99
N THR A 140 -11.60 3.15 -3.09
CA THR A 140 -10.74 4.12 -3.78
C THR A 140 -10.68 3.69 -5.23
N SER A 141 -11.18 4.57 -6.09
CA SER A 141 -11.05 4.40 -7.52
C SER A 141 -9.57 4.31 -7.85
N PRO A 142 -9.18 3.44 -8.79
CA PRO A 142 -8.59 4.08 -9.95
C PRO A 142 -9.56 4.24 -11.09
N LEU A 143 -9.47 5.44 -11.65
CA LEU A 143 -9.91 5.79 -12.98
C LEU A 143 -9.49 4.67 -13.94
N GLU A 144 -10.47 4.15 -14.68
CA GLU A 144 -10.31 3.39 -15.94
C GLU A 144 -9.08 2.48 -16.04
N SER A 145 -9.22 1.20 -15.69
CA SER A 145 -8.12 0.24 -15.83
C SER A 145 -8.61 -1.18 -16.10
N SER A 146 -8.07 -1.81 -17.14
CA SER A 146 -8.18 -3.26 -17.38
C SER A 146 -7.15 -4.07 -16.57
N LYS A 147 -6.34 -3.41 -15.74
CA LYS A 147 -5.33 -4.01 -14.86
C LYS A 147 -5.87 -4.09 -13.43
N ASN A 148 -5.51 -5.16 -12.72
CA ASN A 148 -5.80 -5.31 -11.30
C ASN A 148 -5.21 -4.14 -10.50
N LEU A 149 -6.00 -3.56 -9.62
CA LEU A 149 -5.63 -2.45 -8.74
C LEU A 149 -5.94 -2.83 -7.29
N THR A 150 -5.40 -2.08 -6.35
CA THR A 150 -5.62 -2.36 -4.93
C THR A 150 -6.83 -1.60 -4.44
N ALA A 151 -7.99 -2.26 -4.39
CA ALA A 151 -9.16 -1.67 -3.76
C ALA A 151 -9.09 -1.88 -2.25
N ARG A 152 -9.16 -0.79 -1.48
CA ARG A 152 -9.55 -0.87 -0.06
C ARG A 152 -11.02 -1.29 -0.03
N VAL A 153 -11.34 -2.33 0.74
CA VAL A 153 -12.68 -2.83 0.98
C VAL A 153 -12.88 -2.87 2.48
N ILE A 154 -13.74 -2.01 3.01
CA ILE A 154 -14.17 -2.15 4.40
C ILE A 154 -15.24 -3.23 4.42
N VAL A 155 -15.10 -4.19 5.33
CA VAL A 155 -16.01 -5.32 5.48
C VAL A 155 -16.84 -5.05 6.72
N ASP A 156 -18.14 -4.82 6.52
CA ASP A 156 -19.09 -4.71 7.62
C ASP A 156 -19.28 -6.10 8.26
N GLY A 157 -18.78 -6.27 9.49
CA GLY A 157 -18.95 -7.48 10.30
C GLY A 157 -20.33 -7.59 10.95
N GLY A 158 -21.24 -6.65 10.69
CA GLY A 158 -22.55 -6.55 11.35
C GLY A 158 -22.54 -5.74 12.65
N ASP A 159 -21.37 -5.27 13.09
CA ASP A 159 -21.20 -4.32 14.22
C ASP A 159 -20.04 -3.36 13.91
N ILE A 160 -20.22 -2.06 14.18
CA ILE A 160 -19.26 -1.01 13.79
C ILE A 160 -17.91 -1.16 14.50
N ASP A 161 -17.92 -1.72 15.72
CA ASP A 161 -16.73 -2.02 16.51
C ASP A 161 -15.98 -3.28 16.01
N THR A 162 -16.61 -4.08 15.13
CA THR A 162 -15.99 -5.26 14.49
C THR A 162 -15.60 -5.03 13.04
N SER A 163 -15.91 -3.85 12.49
CA SER A 163 -15.56 -3.51 11.11
C SER A 163 -14.05 -3.49 10.93
N ARG A 164 -13.55 -4.32 10.01
CA ARG A 164 -12.12 -4.39 9.66
C ARG A 164 -11.92 -3.84 8.25
N ASN A 165 -10.80 -3.16 8.06
CA ASN A 165 -10.36 -2.71 6.74
C ASN A 165 -9.64 -3.86 6.05
N TYR A 166 -10.11 -4.25 4.88
CA TYR A 166 -9.47 -5.25 4.03
C TYR A 166 -9.00 -4.58 2.75
N TYR A 167 -8.10 -5.26 2.05
CA TYR A 167 -7.58 -4.83 0.76
C TYR A 167 -7.65 -6.03 -0.16
N THR A 168 -8.22 -5.85 -1.34
CA THR A 168 -8.36 -6.90 -2.34
C THR A 168 -7.94 -6.36 -3.71
N GLU A 169 -7.43 -7.25 -4.57
CA GLU A 169 -7.21 -6.90 -5.96
C GLU A 169 -8.58 -6.79 -6.66
N ALA A 170 -8.90 -5.59 -7.13
CA ALA A 170 -10.08 -5.34 -7.94
C ALA A 170 -9.73 -4.38 -9.07
N PHE A 171 -10.51 -4.41 -10.15
CA PHE A 171 -10.40 -3.42 -11.23
C PHE A 171 -11.78 -2.89 -11.58
N CYS A 172 -11.85 -1.65 -12.05
CA CYS A 172 -13.09 -1.02 -12.46
C CYS A 172 -13.24 -1.11 -13.99
N SER A 173 -14.43 -1.44 -14.50
CA SER A 173 -14.69 -1.29 -15.93
C SER A 173 -14.66 0.17 -16.35
N TRP A 174 -14.55 0.35 -17.66
CA TRP A 174 -14.59 1.63 -18.36
C TRP A 174 -15.79 2.53 -18.03
N ASP A 175 -16.87 1.98 -17.47
CA ASP A 175 -18.05 2.73 -17.04
C ASP A 175 -17.89 3.43 -15.69
N ASN A 176 -16.82 3.14 -14.94
CA ASN A 176 -16.58 3.58 -13.57
C ASN A 176 -17.68 3.19 -12.56
N GLU A 177 -18.55 2.25 -12.93
CA GLU A 177 -19.70 1.80 -12.14
C GLU A 177 -19.58 0.33 -11.74
N THR A 178 -19.04 -0.49 -12.64
CA THR A 178 -18.93 -1.93 -12.43
C THR A 178 -17.51 -2.30 -12.07
N TRP A 179 -17.34 -2.87 -10.88
CA TRP A 179 -16.04 -3.32 -10.38
C TRP A 179 -15.95 -4.83 -10.51
N TYR A 180 -14.73 -5.35 -10.61
CA TYR A 180 -14.47 -6.77 -10.72
C TYR A 180 -13.44 -7.19 -9.69
N SER A 181 -13.74 -8.25 -8.96
CA SER A 181 -12.76 -8.98 -8.15
C SER A 181 -12.58 -10.36 -8.75
N LYS A 182 -11.48 -11.03 -8.45
CA LYS A 182 -11.35 -12.45 -8.78
C LYS A 182 -12.10 -13.27 -7.72
N ASN A 183 -12.72 -14.39 -8.06
CA ASN A 183 -13.11 -15.42 -7.08
C ASN A 183 -11.98 -16.44 -6.87
N THR A 184 -12.16 -17.40 -5.95
CA THR A 184 -11.18 -18.47 -5.64
C THR A 184 -10.79 -19.32 -6.86
N ARG A 185 -11.57 -19.27 -7.95
CA ARG A 185 -11.31 -19.96 -9.23
C ARG A 185 -10.62 -19.08 -10.28
N GLY A 186 -10.31 -17.81 -9.95
CA GLY A 186 -9.71 -16.86 -10.87
C GLY A 186 -10.69 -16.26 -11.89
N GLU A 187 -11.99 -16.41 -11.68
CA GLU A 187 -13.04 -15.81 -12.51
C GLU A 187 -13.31 -14.37 -12.07
N ASN A 188 -13.62 -13.49 -13.02
CA ASN A 188 -14.02 -12.12 -12.70
C ASN A 188 -15.46 -12.11 -12.17
N ILE A 189 -15.66 -11.63 -10.95
CA ILE A 189 -16.97 -11.40 -10.36
C ILE A 189 -17.23 -9.90 -10.31
N ALA A 190 -18.28 -9.49 -11.01
CA ALA A 190 -18.73 -8.12 -10.99
C ALA A 190 -19.36 -7.76 -9.62
N PHE A 191 -19.04 -6.59 -9.11
CA PHE A 191 -19.65 -5.98 -7.93
C PHE A 191 -19.87 -4.49 -8.15
N ARG A 192 -20.78 -3.90 -7.37
CA ARG A 192 -21.05 -2.46 -7.38
C ARG A 192 -20.72 -1.86 -6.01
N TYR A 193 -20.66 -0.55 -5.93
CA TYR A 193 -20.60 0.16 -4.65
C TYR A 193 -21.73 -0.31 -3.71
N GLY A 194 -21.39 -0.71 -2.48
CA GLY A 194 -22.33 -1.32 -1.52
C GLY A 194 -22.64 -2.82 -1.74
N GLY A 195 -22.07 -3.43 -2.77
CA GLY A 195 -22.19 -4.86 -3.07
C GLY A 195 -21.18 -5.73 -2.29
N LEU A 196 -21.27 -7.05 -2.50
CA LEU A 196 -20.36 -8.03 -1.88
C LEU A 196 -19.12 -8.25 -2.75
N VAL A 197 -17.95 -8.30 -2.12
CA VAL A 197 -16.66 -8.55 -2.79
C VAL A 197 -16.02 -9.83 -2.25
N TYR A 198 -15.44 -10.64 -3.15
CA TYR A 198 -14.64 -11.79 -2.76
C TYR A 198 -13.26 -11.31 -2.30
N LEU A 199 -12.89 -11.71 -1.09
CA LEU A 199 -11.57 -11.46 -0.55
C LEU A 199 -10.66 -12.62 -0.93
N HIS A 200 -9.62 -12.35 -1.72
CA HIS A 200 -8.56 -13.31 -1.98
C HIS A 200 -7.58 -13.31 -0.82
N TYR A 201 -7.70 -14.29 0.06
CA TYR A 201 -6.62 -14.68 0.95
C TYR A 201 -6.36 -16.17 0.79
N LYS A 202 -5.08 -16.50 0.62
CA LYS A 202 -4.60 -17.88 0.57
C LYS A 202 -3.92 -18.15 1.91
N ARG A 203 -4.42 -19.15 2.62
CA ARG A 203 -3.76 -19.77 3.77
C ARG A 203 -2.31 -20.13 3.42
N ILE A 204 -1.35 -19.60 4.16
CA ILE A 204 0.01 -20.15 4.19
C ILE A 204 0.02 -21.09 5.41
N ASN A 205 0.11 -22.40 5.14
CA ASN A 205 0.33 -23.41 6.17
C ASN A 205 1.78 -23.38 6.65
#